data_AF-A0A2G1W823-F1
#
_entry.id   AF-A0A2G1W823-F1
#
_cell.length_a   1.000
_cell.length_b   1.000
_cell.length_c   1.000
_cell.angle_alpha   90.00
_cell.angle_beta   90.00
_cell.angle_gamma   90.00
#
_symmetry.space_group_name_H-M   'P 1'
#
loop_
_entity.id
_entity.type
_entity.pdbx_description
1 polymer ?
#
loop_
_entity_poly.entity_id
_entity_poly.type
_entity_poly.pdbx_seq_one_letter_code
_entity_poly.pdbx_strand_id
1 'polypeptide(L)'
;MNANPNTLCRDCLHVVDTVPSDVPWHVIELSDFILIADARDEASTLILEAVASQFGQVVASESIESNHTDRGTLLGYLVKPSADLADPAGSIRAAYAIATTEATEDEEAGPF
;
A
#
# COMPACT_ATOMS: atom_id res chain seq x y z
N MET A 1 -8.58 7.82 23.08
CA MET A 1 -7.26 7.15 23.19
C MET A 1 -6.46 7.57 21.98
N ASN A 2 -5.37 8.33 22.14
CA ASN A 2 -4.47 8.64 21.02
C ASN A 2 -3.52 7.47 20.85
N ALA A 3 -3.87 6.51 19.99
CA ALA A 3 -2.93 5.47 19.58
C ALA A 3 -1.75 6.12 18.85
N ASN A 4 -0.53 5.69 19.16
CA ASN A 4 0.65 6.13 18.42
C ASN A 4 0.51 5.67 16.95
N PRO A 5 0.62 6.57 15.96
CA PRO A 5 0.46 6.22 14.54
C PRO A 5 1.34 5.04 14.08
N ASN A 6 2.56 4.92 14.63
CA ASN A 6 3.46 3.81 14.33
C ASN A 6 2.95 2.47 14.90
N THR A 7 2.43 2.48 16.13
CA THR A 7 1.83 1.28 16.73
C THR A 7 0.60 0.85 15.95
N LEU A 8 -0.27 1.79 15.58
CA LEU A 8 -1.44 1.50 14.75
C LEU A 8 -1.03 0.92 13.39
N CYS A 9 -0.03 1.53 12.72
CA CYS A 9 0.48 1.03 11.45
C CYS A 9 0.97 -0.42 11.59
N ARG A 10 1.81 -0.70 12.59
CA ARG A 10 2.34 -2.05 12.86
C ARG A 10 1.24 -3.06 13.19
N ASP A 11 0.28 -2.70 14.03
CA ASP A 11 -0.84 -3.58 14.39
C ASP A 11 -1.69 -3.93 13.15
N CYS A 12 -1.94 -2.94 12.29
CA CYS A 12 -2.63 -3.18 11.03
C CYS A 12 -1.82 -4.07 10.08
N LEU A 13 -0.49 -3.94 10.02
CA LEU A 13 0.35 -4.83 9.22
C LEU A 13 0.27 -6.27 9.72
N HIS A 14 0.25 -6.50 11.04
CA HIS A 14 0.05 -7.85 11.57
C HIS A 14 -1.31 -8.42 11.19
N VAL A 15 -2.37 -7.59 11.13
CA VAL A 15 -3.68 -8.04 10.64
C VAL A 15 -3.60 -8.42 9.16
N VAL A 16 -3.00 -7.57 8.31
CA VAL A 16 -2.78 -7.86 6.88
C VAL A 16 -2.01 -9.15 6.69
N ASP A 17 -0.95 -9.36 7.46
CA ASP A 17 -0.13 -10.57 7.42
C ASP A 17 -0.92 -11.82 7.82
N THR A 18 -2.01 -11.73 8.58
CA THR A 18 -2.83 -12.90 8.90
C THR A 18 -3.86 -13.27 7.82
N VAL A 19 -4.09 -12.38 6.85
CA VAL A 19 -5.12 -12.58 5.82
C VAL A 19 -4.47 -13.17 4.56
N PRO A 20 -4.83 -14.42 4.17
CA PRO A 20 -4.41 -14.96 2.90
C PRO A 20 -5.04 -14.14 1.76
N SER A 21 -4.21 -13.69 0.82
CA SER A 21 -4.63 -12.87 -0.32
C SER A 21 -3.80 -13.23 -1.55
N ASP A 22 -4.47 -13.35 -2.70
CA ASP A 22 -3.80 -13.54 -3.99
C ASP A 22 -3.18 -12.21 -4.50
N VAL A 23 -3.65 -11.07 -3.99
CA VAL A 23 -3.06 -9.75 -4.29
C VAL A 23 -2.00 -9.44 -3.23
N PRO A 24 -0.75 -9.14 -3.63
CA PRO A 24 0.36 -8.94 -2.70
C PRO A 24 0.42 -7.52 -2.10
N TRP A 25 -0.57 -6.67 -2.35
CA TRP A 25 -0.67 -5.33 -1.77
C TRP A 25 -2.11 -5.01 -1.36
N HIS A 26 -2.27 -4.09 -0.42
CA HIS A 26 -3.54 -3.77 0.22
C HIS A 26 -3.68 -2.27 0.46
N VAL A 27 -4.90 -1.77 0.29
CA VAL A 27 -5.29 -0.41 0.69
C VAL A 27 -6.54 -0.52 1.55
N ILE A 28 -6.40 -0.20 2.83
CA ILE A 28 -7.44 -0.38 3.84
C ILE A 28 -7.83 0.98 4.39
N GLU A 29 -9.12 1.29 4.30
CA GLU A 29 -9.69 2.50 4.86
C GLU A 29 -9.99 2.29 6.36
N LEU A 30 -9.51 3.23 7.17
CA LEU A 30 -9.74 3.34 8.61
C LEU A 30 -10.49 4.65 8.88
N SER A 31 -10.99 4.84 10.10
CA SER A 31 -11.83 6.01 10.44
C SER A 31 -11.22 7.37 10.07
N ASP A 32 -9.91 7.55 10.30
CA ASP A 32 -9.20 8.82 10.06
C ASP A 32 -7.95 8.66 9.16
N PHE A 33 -7.67 7.43 8.73
CA PHE A 33 -6.42 7.06 8.07
C PHE A 33 -6.66 6.03 6.98
N ILE A 34 -5.66 5.86 6.12
CA ILE A 34 -5.62 4.81 5.12
C ILE A 34 -4.31 4.07 5.31
N LEU A 35 -4.37 2.75 5.44
CA LEU A 35 -3.18 1.90 5.40
C LEU A 35 -2.93 1.49 3.96
N ILE A 36 -1.70 1.67 3.49
CA ILE A 36 -1.17 1.06 2.28
C ILE A 36 -0.15 0.02 2.72
N ALA A 37 -0.35 -1.25 2.36
CA ALA A 37 0.56 -2.33 2.68
C ALA A 37 1.01 -3.04 1.40
N ASP A 38 2.29 -3.41 1.32
CA ASP A 38 2.86 -4.12 0.18
C ASP A 38 3.79 -5.25 0.65
N ALA A 39 3.50 -6.46 0.19
CA ALA A 39 4.20 -7.70 0.50
C ALA A 39 4.97 -8.27 -0.70
N ARG A 40 5.02 -7.56 -1.83
CA ARG A 40 5.80 -8.00 -3.00
C ARG A 40 7.27 -8.06 -2.63
N ASP A 41 7.99 -9.04 -3.14
CA ASP A 41 9.45 -9.12 -2.95
C ASP A 41 10.19 -7.90 -3.55
N GLU A 42 9.59 -7.29 -4.58
CA GLU A 42 10.07 -6.08 -5.24
C GLU A 42 9.45 -4.80 -4.64
N ALA A 43 8.74 -4.90 -3.51
CA ALA A 43 8.12 -3.75 -2.88
C ALA A 43 9.16 -2.67 -2.58
N SER A 44 8.92 -1.49 -3.15
CA SER A 44 9.80 -0.34 -3.01
C SER A 44 9.15 0.70 -2.12
N THR A 45 9.84 1.09 -1.05
CA THR A 45 9.43 2.22 -0.19
C THR A 45 9.20 3.49 -1.00
N LEU A 46 9.89 3.63 -2.14
CA LEU A 46 9.78 4.74 -3.08
C LEU A 46 8.39 4.80 -3.76
N ILE A 47 7.83 3.66 -4.17
CA ILE A 47 6.49 3.61 -4.78
C ILE A 47 5.41 3.88 -3.72
N LEU A 48 5.52 3.25 -2.54
CA LEU A 48 4.59 3.50 -1.43
C LEU A 48 4.59 4.97 -1.03
N GLU A 49 5.76 5.56 -0.82
CA GLU A 49 5.87 6.95 -0.39
C GLU A 49 5.38 7.92 -1.45
N ALA A 50 5.70 7.70 -2.73
CA ALA A 50 5.26 8.55 -3.83
C ALA A 50 3.73 8.55 -3.97
N VAL A 51 3.11 7.36 -3.98
CA VAL A 51 1.65 7.24 -4.05
C VAL A 51 1.02 7.83 -2.80
N ALA A 52 1.48 7.47 -1.60
CA ALA A 52 0.93 7.96 -0.35
C ALA A 52 0.96 9.50 -0.26
N SER A 53 2.09 10.12 -0.64
CA SER A 53 2.29 11.57 -0.59
C SER A 53 1.45 12.33 -1.62
N GLN A 54 1.00 11.68 -2.69
CA GLN A 54 0.10 12.28 -3.67
C GLN A 54 -1.32 12.48 -3.11
N PHE A 55 -1.78 11.60 -2.22
CA PHE A 55 -3.16 11.57 -1.73
C PHE A 55 -3.32 12.02 -0.27
N GLY A 56 -2.23 12.35 0.41
CA GLY A 56 -2.29 12.83 1.79
C GLY A 56 -0.92 12.94 2.44
N GLN A 57 -0.92 13.01 3.77
CA GLN A 57 0.29 13.04 4.57
C GLN A 57 0.59 11.65 5.13
N VAL A 58 1.80 11.16 4.90
CA VAL A 58 2.32 9.98 5.60
C VAL A 58 2.55 10.34 7.07
N VAL A 59 1.84 9.67 7.98
CA VAL A 59 1.94 9.91 9.43
C VAL A 59 2.70 8.81 10.15
N ALA A 60 2.86 7.64 9.53
CA ALA A 60 3.71 6.56 10.00
C ALA A 60 4.15 5.67 8.83
N SER A 61 5.33 5.08 8.95
CA SER A 61 5.81 4.03 8.07
C SER A 61 6.43 2.93 8.93
N GLU A 62 6.08 1.69 8.63
CA GLU A 62 6.52 0.52 9.38
C GLU A 62 6.85 -0.61 8.42
N SER A 63 7.64 -1.56 8.90
CA SER A 63 7.88 -2.83 8.22
C SER A 63 7.86 -3.97 9.22
N ILE A 64 7.30 -5.11 8.82
CA ILE A 64 7.31 -6.33 9.61
C ILE A 64 7.79 -7.49 8.75
N GLU A 65 8.48 -8.45 9.36
CA GLU A 65 8.72 -9.73 8.71
C GLU A 65 7.39 -10.49 8.62
N SER A 66 7.05 -10.94 7.41
CA SER A 66 5.87 -11.76 7.16
C SER A 66 6.03 -13.13 7.81
N ASN A 67 4.95 -13.67 8.38
CA ASN A 67 4.93 -15.05 8.88
C ASN A 67 4.68 -16.07 7.75
N HIS A 68 4.33 -15.61 6.55
CA HIS A 68 4.19 -16.46 5.37
C HIS A 68 5.54 -16.75 4.75
N THR A 69 5.80 -18.02 4.48
CA THR A 69 7.07 -18.51 3.91
C THR A 69 7.30 -18.02 2.49
N ASP A 70 6.23 -17.64 1.79
CA ASP A 70 6.23 -17.22 0.38
C ASP A 70 6.21 -15.70 0.20
N ARG A 71 6.40 -14.92 1.27
CA ARG A 71 6.35 -13.45 1.22
C ARG A 71 7.56 -12.83 1.91
N GLY A 72 8.15 -11.82 1.28
CA GLY A 72 9.17 -10.97 1.88
C GLY A 72 8.63 -10.06 2.98
N THR A 73 9.46 -9.07 3.36
CA THR A 73 9.11 -8.06 4.36
C THR A 73 7.87 -7.27 3.92
N LEU A 74 6.85 -7.21 4.79
CA LEU A 74 5.65 -6.42 4.57
C LEU A 74 5.92 -4.96 4.95
N LEU A 75 5.79 -4.07 3.98
CA LEU A 75 5.92 -2.63 4.14
C LEU A 75 4.55 -2.00 4.35
N GLY A 76 4.43 -1.02 5.25
CA GLY A 76 3.18 -0.35 5.56
C GLY A 76 3.34 1.15 5.74
N TYR A 77 2.46 1.92 5.09
CA TYR A 77 2.37 3.37 5.25
C TYR A 77 0.98 3.73 5.75
N LEU A 78 0.92 4.50 6.82
CA LEU A 78 -0.31 5.08 7.32
C LEU A 78 -0.43 6.51 6.80
N VAL A 79 -1.49 6.76 6.06
CA VAL A 79 -1.74 8.03 5.37
C VAL A 79 -2.94 8.71 5.99
N LYS A 80 -2.78 9.98 6.34
CA LYS A 80 -3.92 10.85 6.63
C LYS A 80 -4.38 11.49 5.31
N PRO A 81 -5.58 11.13 4.79
CA PRO A 81 -6.02 11.60 3.50
C PRO A 81 -6.27 13.12 3.49
N SER A 82 -6.06 13.74 2.34
CA SER A 82 -6.43 15.14 2.11
C SER A 82 -7.94 15.33 2.18
N ALA A 83 -8.41 16.36 2.88
CA ALA A 83 -9.84 16.61 3.12
C ALA A 83 -10.65 16.88 1.83
N ASP A 84 -9.98 17.23 0.73
CA ASP A 84 -10.59 17.55 -0.55
C ASP A 84 -10.87 16.32 -1.43
N LEU A 85 -10.47 15.11 -1.00
CA LEU A 85 -10.66 13.88 -1.76
C LEU A 85 -12.01 13.22 -1.39
N ALA A 86 -12.87 13.03 -2.39
CA ALA A 86 -14.17 12.37 -2.22
C ALA A 86 -14.06 10.86 -1.96
N ASP A 87 -13.07 10.20 -2.56
CA ASP A 87 -12.74 8.78 -2.36
C ASP A 87 -11.22 8.57 -2.35
N PRO A 88 -10.55 8.86 -1.22
CA PRO A 88 -9.10 8.77 -1.13
C PRO A 88 -8.60 7.32 -1.23
N ALA A 89 -9.32 6.35 -0.64
CA ALA A 89 -8.90 4.96 -0.66
C ALA A 89 -9.03 4.34 -2.07
N GLY A 90 -10.13 4.61 -2.79
CA GLY A 90 -10.26 4.18 -4.18
C GLY A 90 -9.22 4.82 -5.11
N SER A 91 -8.92 6.10 -4.91
CA SER A 91 -7.90 6.81 -5.69
C SER A 91 -6.49 6.22 -5.46
N ILE A 92 -6.14 5.93 -4.21
CA ILE A 92 -4.88 5.27 -3.87
C ILE A 92 -4.83 3.87 -4.48
N ARG A 93 -5.90 3.07 -4.40
CA ARG A 93 -5.95 1.74 -5.03
C ARG A 93 -5.68 1.81 -6.52
N ALA A 94 -6.32 2.75 -7.23
CA ALA A 94 -6.13 2.92 -8.66
C ALA A 94 -4.69 3.32 -9.00
N ALA A 95 -4.12 4.29 -8.28
CA ALA A 95 -2.74 4.72 -8.49
C ALA A 95 -1.73 3.61 -8.19
N TYR A 96 -1.94 2.86 -7.10
CA TYR A 96 -1.08 1.75 -6.73
C TYR A 96 -1.16 0.62 -7.74
N ALA A 97 -2.36 0.26 -8.20
CA ALA A 97 -2.53 -0.72 -9.27
C ALA A 97 -1.75 -0.32 -10.53
N ILE A 98 -1.83 0.94 -10.97
CA ILE A 98 -1.07 1.43 -12.14
C ILE A 98 0.43 1.36 -11.91
N ALA A 99 0.91 1.77 -10.74
CA ALA A 99 2.33 1.80 -10.41
C ALA A 99 2.97 0.40 -10.23
N THR A 100 2.14 -0.62 -10.02
CA THR A 100 2.57 -1.98 -9.69
C THR A 100 2.21 -3.02 -10.73
N THR A 101 1.36 -2.67 -11.69
CA THR A 101 1.16 -3.46 -12.90
C THR A 101 2.42 -3.27 -13.75
N GLU A 102 3.15 -4.36 -13.99
CA GLU A 102 4.21 -4.37 -14.99
C GLU A 102 3.61 -3.83 -16.30
N ALA A 103 4.34 -2.97 -17.01
CA ALA A 103 3.93 -2.59 -18.35
C ALA A 103 3.87 -3.88 -19.17
N THR A 104 2.68 -4.46 -19.31
CA THR A 104 2.44 -5.47 -20.33
C THR A 104 2.79 -4.76 -21.61
N GLU A 105 3.88 -5.17 -22.24
CA GLU A 105 4.16 -4.81 -23.63
C GLU A 105 2.87 -5.17 -24.38
N ASP A 106 2.06 -4.16 -24.67
CA ASP A 106 1.03 -4.28 -25.69
C ASP A 106 1.82 -4.63 -26.94
N GLU A 107 1.73 -5.90 -27.31
CA GLU A 107 2.19 -6.44 -28.57
C GLU A 107 1.52 -5.67 -29.72
N GLU A 108 2.01 -4.48 -30.06
CA GLU A 108 1.82 -3.93 -31.39
C GLU A 108 2.79 -4.64 -32.33
N ALA A 109 2.42 -5.88 -32.64
CA ALA A 109 2.90 -6.62 -33.78
C ALA A 109 2.49 -5.90 -35.08
N GLY A 110 3.35 -5.00 -35.55
CA GLY A 110 3.66 -4.77 -36.98
C GLY A 110 2.94 -3.63 -37.73
N PRO A 111 3.32 -3.34 -38.99
CA PRO A 111 4.34 -4.02 -39.79
C PRO A 111 5.52 -3.11 -40.19
N PHE A 112 6.72 -3.70 -40.24
CA PHE A 112 7.71 -3.32 -41.26
C PHE A 112 7.33 -4.02 -42.57
#